data_AF-A0AAU9X4J4-F1
#
_entry.id   AF-A0AAU9X4J4-F1
#
_cell.length_a   1.000
_cell.length_b   1.000
_cell.length_c   1.000
_cell.angle_alpha   90.00
_cell.angle_beta   90.00
_cell.angle_gamma   90.00
#
_symmetry.space_group_name_H-M   'P 1'
#
loop_
_entity.id
_entity.type
_entity.pdbx_description
1 polymer ?
#
loop_
_entity_poly.entity_id
_entity_poly.type
_entity_poly.pdbx_seq_one_letter_code
_entity_poly.pdbx_strand_id
1 'polypeptide(L)'
;MRRAQGPDGVRLFKVSEFLTPQQCTSYFSRLAAKVRRQTSDDAEIQAVVEEENFTMARETILSITLQHPITYDQYDICAMAKGGSLERLKLGMLQNICQQLELEAPPKPVRRKALYVDLLKKAVINCTCQLRGKNM
;
A
#
# COMPACT_ATOMS: atom_id res chain seq x y z
N MET A 1 24.17 45.67 19.76
CA MET A 1 25.45 45.08 20.21
C MET A 1 26.67 45.99 20.05
N ARG A 2 26.92 46.64 18.90
CA ARG A 2 28.14 47.47 18.69
C ARG A 2 28.33 48.68 19.62
N ARG A 3 27.26 49.12 20.28
CA ARG A 3 27.24 50.20 21.27
C ARG A 3 26.75 49.74 22.64
N ALA A 4 26.66 48.42 22.86
CA ALA A 4 26.21 47.88 24.13
C ALA A 4 27.26 48.21 25.20
N GLN A 5 26.80 48.66 26.36
CA GLN A 5 27.62 49.06 27.49
C GLN A 5 27.28 48.21 28.71
N GLY A 6 28.28 47.96 29.55
CA GLY A 6 28.10 47.31 30.84
C GLY A 6 27.46 48.26 31.87
N PRO A 7 27.17 47.76 33.08
CA PRO A 7 26.66 48.58 34.19
C PRO A 7 27.59 49.72 34.60
N ASP A 8 28.88 49.59 34.27
CA ASP A 8 29.96 50.55 34.44
C ASP A 8 30.03 51.62 33.33
N GLY A 9 29.15 51.54 32.32
CA GLY A 9 29.13 52.45 31.16
C GLY A 9 30.21 52.16 30.12
N VAL A 10 31.03 51.12 30.31
CA VAL A 10 32.10 50.75 29.38
C VAL A 10 31.55 49.88 28.26
N ARG A 11 32.06 50.03 27.03
CA ARG A 11 31.62 49.19 25.90
C ARG A 11 31.94 47.72 26.16
N LEU A 12 30.93 46.88 25.93
CA LEU A 12 31.05 45.42 26.11
C LEU A 12 31.96 44.76 25.07
N PHE A 13 32.15 45.37 23.90
CA PHE A 13 32.89 44.78 22.79
C PHE A 13 33.78 45.82 22.09
N LYS A 14 34.98 45.40 21.72
CA LYS A 14 35.94 46.16 20.91
C LYS A 14 35.66 45.98 19.42
N VAL A 15 36.12 46.93 18.60
CA VAL A 15 35.92 46.86 17.14
C VAL A 15 36.59 45.64 16.52
N SER A 16 37.75 45.22 17.05
CA SER A 16 38.45 44.00 16.63
C SER A 16 37.69 42.71 16.94
N GLU A 17 36.71 42.76 17.84
CA GLU A 17 35.86 41.61 18.21
C GLU A 17 34.58 41.55 17.36
N PHE A 18 34.33 42.56 16.52
CA PHE A 18 33.17 42.56 15.65
C PHE A 18 33.37 41.57 14.51
N LEU A 19 32.36 40.72 14.31
CA LEU A 19 32.31 39.88 13.12
C LEU A 19 32.34 40.74 11.87
N THR A 20 33.18 40.34 10.91
CA THR A 20 33.22 40.98 9.60
C THR A 20 31.96 40.62 8.82
N PRO A 21 31.55 41.45 7.85
CA PRO A 21 30.44 41.11 6.96
C PRO A 21 30.63 39.74 6.29
N GLN A 22 31.87 39.40 5.92
CA GLN A 22 32.20 38.10 5.33
C GLN A 22 31.97 36.93 6.30
N GLN A 23 32.33 37.07 7.57
CA GLN A 23 32.08 36.05 8.60
C GLN A 23 30.58 35.83 8.79
N CYS A 24 29.80 36.91 8.89
CA CYS A 24 28.34 36.82 8.99
C CYS A 24 27.74 36.11 7.78
N THR A 25 28.07 36.55 6.56
CA THR A 25 27.56 35.94 5.33
C THR A 25 27.94 34.47 5.25
N SER A 26 29.21 34.14 5.50
CA SER A 26 29.70 32.76 5.46
C SER A 26 28.97 31.85 6.44
N TYR A 27 28.70 32.33 7.66
CA TYR A 27 27.95 31.57 8.66
C TYR A 27 26.53 31.24 8.17
N PHE A 28 25.78 32.25 7.71
CA PHE A 28 24.41 32.03 7.23
C PHE A 28 24.36 31.21 5.94
N SER A 29 25.34 31.33 5.06
CA SER A 29 25.44 30.46 3.88
C SER A 29 25.62 28.99 4.27
N ARG A 30 26.49 28.70 5.25
CA ARG A 30 26.69 27.33 5.77
C ARG A 30 25.45 26.83 6.48
N LEU A 31 24.79 27.67 7.28
CA LEU A 31 23.55 27.34 7.96
C LEU A 31 22.45 26.96 6.95
N ALA A 32 22.26 27.78 5.91
CA ALA A 32 21.30 27.52 4.85
C ALA A 32 21.64 26.24 4.07
N ALA A 33 22.92 26.00 3.78
CA ALA A 33 23.36 24.77 3.12
C ALA A 33 23.10 23.53 3.98
N LYS A 34 23.30 23.61 5.30
CA LYS A 34 23.01 22.53 6.25
C LYS A 34 21.51 22.22 6.28
N VAL A 35 20.66 23.24 6.37
CA VAL A 35 19.20 23.07 6.35
C VAL A 35 18.75 22.39 5.05
N ARG A 36 19.24 22.83 3.89
CA ARG A 36 18.90 22.21 2.60
C ARG A 36 19.29 20.74 2.51
N ARG A 37 20.43 20.35 3.09
CA ARG A 37 20.85 18.94 3.14
C ARG A 37 19.93 18.13 4.02
N GLN A 38 19.64 18.60 5.24
CA GLN A 38 18.72 17.92 6.15
C GLN A 38 17.34 17.69 5.52
N THR A 39 16.77 18.70 4.85
CA THR A 39 15.49 18.53 4.16
C THR A 39 15.54 17.53 3.00
N SER A 40 16.70 17.38 2.35
CA SER A 40 16.91 16.39 1.30
C SER A 40 16.98 14.99 1.89
N ASP A 41 17.75 14.82 2.96
CA ASP A 41 17.90 13.54 3.65
C ASP A 41 16.54 13.07 4.23
N ASP A 42 15.76 13.99 4.83
CA ASP A 42 14.42 13.70 5.34
C ASP A 42 13.45 13.27 4.21
N ALA A 43 13.53 13.92 3.05
CA ALA A 43 12.71 13.56 1.90
C ALA A 43 13.09 12.19 1.31
N GLU A 44 14.38 11.84 1.30
CA GLU A 44 14.86 10.53 0.87
C GLU A 44 14.40 9.42 1.82
N ILE A 45 14.52 9.64 3.14
CA ILE A 45 13.99 8.71 4.15
C ILE A 45 12.48 8.52 3.99
N GLN A 46 11.74 9.61 3.79
CA GLN A 46 10.29 9.54 3.60
C GLN A 46 9.92 8.74 2.34
N ALA A 47 10.64 8.92 1.24
CA ALA A 47 10.39 8.17 0.01
C ALA A 47 10.60 6.65 0.20
N VAL A 48 11.65 6.24 0.91
CA VAL A 48 11.90 4.82 1.25
C VAL A 48 10.74 4.26 2.08
N VAL A 49 10.32 4.98 3.12
CA VAL A 49 9.19 4.57 3.98
C VAL A 49 7.89 4.46 3.18
N GLU A 50 7.64 5.37 2.24
CA GLU A 50 6.46 5.30 1.37
C GLU A 50 6.48 4.10 0.42
N GLU A 51 7.65 3.75 -0.13
CA GLU A 51 7.82 2.57 -0.97
C GLU A 51 7.59 1.27 -0.17
N GLU A 52 8.16 1.18 1.04
CA GLU A 52 7.91 0.07 1.97
C GLU A 52 6.42 -0.03 2.33
N ASN A 53 5.77 1.08 2.65
CA ASN A 53 4.33 1.08 2.95
C ASN A 53 3.49 0.64 1.75
N PHE A 54 3.83 1.11 0.55
CA PHE A 54 3.11 0.74 -0.67
C PHE A 54 3.28 -0.73 -1.02
N THR A 55 4.51 -1.26 -0.90
CA THR A 55 4.80 -2.68 -1.11
C THR A 55 4.06 -3.55 -0.12
N MET A 56 4.10 -3.23 1.18
CA MET A 56 3.35 -3.93 2.22
C MET A 56 1.83 -3.89 1.98
N ALA A 57 1.28 -2.73 1.60
CA ALA A 57 -0.13 -2.60 1.28
C ALA A 57 -0.53 -3.48 0.08
N ARG A 58 0.30 -3.50 -0.96
CA ARG A 58 0.09 -4.34 -2.14
C ARG A 58 0.14 -5.84 -1.80
N GLU A 59 1.10 -6.27 -0.99
CA GLU A 59 1.20 -7.66 -0.52
C GLU A 59 -0.02 -8.05 0.32
N THR A 60 -0.50 -7.15 1.18
CA THR A 60 -1.71 -7.35 1.98
C THR A 60 -2.95 -7.47 1.11
N ILE A 61 -3.09 -6.65 0.06
CA ILE A 61 -4.19 -6.78 -0.89
C ILE A 61 -4.12 -8.13 -1.61
N LEU A 62 -2.93 -8.55 -2.05
CA LEU A 62 -2.73 -9.85 -2.70
C LEU A 62 -3.04 -11.04 -1.77
N SER A 63 -2.84 -10.90 -0.46
CA SER A 63 -3.20 -11.95 0.51
C SER A 63 -4.71 -12.01 0.79
N ILE A 64 -5.43 -10.88 0.66
CA ILE A 64 -6.90 -10.82 0.78
C ILE A 64 -7.59 -11.32 -0.50
N THR A 65 -6.96 -11.18 -1.67
CA THR A 65 -7.55 -11.68 -2.93
C THR A 65 -7.59 -13.21 -2.97
N LEU A 66 -8.66 -13.76 -3.57
CA LEU A 66 -8.81 -15.20 -3.79
C LEU A 66 -7.60 -15.77 -4.54
N GLN A 67 -6.80 -16.57 -3.82
CA GLN A 67 -5.63 -17.26 -4.36
C GLN A 67 -6.08 -18.33 -5.36
N HIS A 68 -5.47 -18.33 -6.54
CA HIS A 68 -5.81 -19.29 -7.60
C HIS A 68 -4.80 -20.46 -7.64
N PRO A 69 -5.27 -21.68 -7.96
CA PRO A 69 -6.66 -22.07 -8.22
C PRO A 69 -7.51 -22.02 -6.95
N ILE A 70 -8.76 -21.58 -7.10
CA ILE A 70 -9.72 -21.55 -5.98
C ILE A 70 -10.12 -23.00 -5.70
N THR A 71 -9.70 -23.50 -4.54
CA THR A 71 -10.01 -24.86 -4.09
C THR A 71 -10.95 -24.82 -2.89
N TYR A 72 -11.84 -25.80 -2.82
CA TYR A 72 -12.73 -26.02 -1.67
C TYR A 72 -12.83 -27.52 -1.41
N ASP A 73 -12.36 -27.98 -0.25
CA ASP A 73 -12.14 -29.40 0.05
C ASP A 73 -11.36 -30.09 -1.08
N GLN A 74 -12.01 -31.02 -1.79
CA GLN A 74 -11.44 -31.77 -2.93
C GLN A 74 -11.78 -31.16 -4.30
N TYR A 75 -12.46 -30.01 -4.34
CA TYR A 75 -12.96 -29.41 -5.58
C TYR A 75 -12.10 -28.23 -6.02
N ASP A 76 -11.54 -28.33 -7.23
CA ASP A 76 -10.96 -27.18 -7.93
C ASP A 76 -12.08 -26.41 -8.66
N ILE A 77 -12.54 -25.33 -8.04
CA ILE A 77 -13.65 -24.50 -8.54
C ILE A 77 -13.27 -23.85 -9.88
N CYS A 78 -12.00 -23.50 -10.06
CA CYS A 78 -11.50 -22.94 -11.31
C CYS A 78 -11.59 -23.97 -12.46
N ALA A 79 -11.11 -25.19 -12.24
CA ALA A 79 -11.20 -26.27 -13.22
C ALA A 79 -12.66 -26.66 -13.50
N MET A 80 -13.50 -26.73 -12.47
CA MET A 80 -14.92 -27.05 -12.62
C MET A 80 -15.69 -25.98 -13.37
N ALA A 81 -15.36 -24.70 -13.18
CA ALA A 81 -15.97 -23.62 -13.94
C ALA A 81 -15.58 -23.69 -15.42
N LYS A 82 -14.30 -23.97 -15.71
CA LYS A 82 -13.79 -24.14 -17.08
C LYS A 82 -14.44 -25.34 -17.78
N GLY A 83 -14.57 -26.46 -17.07
CA GLY A 83 -15.19 -27.69 -17.57
C GLY A 83 -16.71 -27.72 -17.52
N GLY A 84 -17.38 -26.64 -17.12
CA GLY A 84 -18.84 -26.57 -17.02
C GLY A 84 -19.47 -27.53 -16.00
N SER A 85 -18.70 -28.05 -15.04
CA SER A 85 -19.14 -29.10 -14.12
C SER A 85 -19.63 -28.59 -12.76
N LEU A 86 -19.59 -27.28 -12.51
CA LEU A 86 -20.16 -26.65 -11.29
C LEU A 86 -21.63 -27.02 -11.07
N GLU A 87 -22.40 -27.21 -12.15
CA GLU A 87 -23.80 -27.61 -12.09
C GLU A 87 -24.02 -29.02 -11.53
N ARG A 88 -22.97 -29.83 -11.38
CA ARG A 88 -23.06 -31.17 -10.76
C ARG A 88 -23.06 -31.11 -9.23
N LEU A 89 -22.58 -30.01 -8.63
CA LEU A 89 -22.54 -29.85 -7.17
C LEU A 89 -23.96 -29.70 -6.60
N LYS A 90 -24.18 -30.18 -5.37
CA LYS A 90 -25.45 -29.99 -4.66
C LYS A 90 -25.64 -28.51 -4.29
N LEU A 91 -26.89 -28.05 -4.17
CA LEU A 91 -27.20 -26.65 -3.82
C LEU A 91 -26.53 -26.21 -2.51
N GLY A 92 -26.62 -27.02 -1.45
CA GLY A 92 -25.99 -26.69 -0.16
C GLY A 92 -24.47 -26.56 -0.26
N MET A 93 -23.83 -27.35 -1.15
CA MET A 93 -22.39 -27.25 -1.40
C MET A 93 -22.04 -25.92 -2.09
N LEU A 94 -22.80 -25.53 -3.11
CA LEU A 94 -22.62 -24.25 -3.79
C LEU A 94 -22.81 -23.06 -2.84
N GLN A 95 -23.79 -23.16 -1.92
CA GLN A 95 -24.02 -22.16 -0.88
C GLN A 95 -22.83 -22.05 0.07
N ASN A 96 -22.32 -23.19 0.57
CA ASN A 96 -21.15 -23.23 1.44
C ASN A 96 -19.91 -22.64 0.76
N ILE A 97 -19.65 -23.00 -0.50
CA ILE A 97 -18.51 -22.46 -1.25
C ILE A 97 -18.65 -20.94 -1.40
N CYS A 98 -19.81 -20.43 -1.82
CA CYS A 98 -20.03 -18.99 -1.93
C CYS A 98 -19.84 -18.26 -0.59
N GLN A 99 -20.29 -18.84 0.51
CA GLN A 99 -20.13 -18.26 1.85
C GLN A 99 -18.67 -18.26 2.31
N GLN A 100 -17.93 -19.34 2.07
CA GLN A 100 -16.54 -19.49 2.48
C GLN A 100 -15.58 -18.65 1.64
N LEU A 101 -15.94 -18.37 0.38
CA LEU A 101 -15.24 -17.43 -0.49
C LEU A 101 -15.72 -15.97 -0.29
N GLU A 102 -16.58 -15.72 0.71
CA GLU A 102 -17.15 -14.40 1.02
C GLU A 102 -17.76 -13.68 -0.20
N LEU A 103 -18.35 -14.44 -1.13
CA LEU A 103 -19.02 -13.86 -2.29
C LEU A 103 -20.33 -13.21 -1.85
N GLU A 104 -20.71 -12.11 -2.51
CA GLU A 104 -21.99 -11.42 -2.29
C GLU A 104 -23.20 -12.31 -2.66
N ALA A 105 -23.51 -13.24 -1.77
CA ALA A 105 -24.68 -14.09 -1.84
C ALA A 105 -25.89 -13.38 -1.24
N PRO A 106 -27.11 -13.67 -1.72
CA PRO A 106 -28.31 -13.08 -1.15
C PRO A 106 -28.42 -13.39 0.36
N PRO A 107 -28.83 -12.43 1.21
CA PRO A 107 -28.90 -12.59 2.66
C PRO A 107 -29.89 -13.67 3.11
N LYS A 108 -30.85 -14.03 2.23
CA LYS A 108 -31.71 -15.21 2.42
C LYS A 108 -31.30 -16.28 1.41
N PRO A 109 -31.06 -17.53 1.83
CA PRO A 109 -30.67 -18.60 0.93
C PRO A 109 -31.78 -18.84 -0.12
N VAL A 110 -31.50 -18.44 -1.36
CA VAL A 110 -32.41 -18.64 -2.48
C VAL A 110 -32.27 -20.08 -2.95
N ARG A 111 -33.38 -20.78 -3.24
CA ARG A 111 -33.32 -22.16 -3.73
C ARG A 111 -32.82 -22.30 -5.18
N ARG A 112 -32.53 -21.19 -5.87
CA ARG A 112 -32.16 -21.15 -7.28
C ARG A 112 -30.66 -21.42 -7.45
N LYS A 113 -30.34 -22.66 -7.78
CA LYS A 113 -28.98 -23.16 -8.02
C LYS A 113 -28.16 -22.31 -9.00
N ALA A 114 -28.79 -21.86 -10.09
CA ALA A 114 -28.12 -21.08 -11.13
C ALA A 114 -27.43 -19.81 -10.59
N LEU A 115 -28.03 -19.14 -9.58
CA LEU A 115 -27.46 -17.92 -9.00
C LEU A 115 -26.07 -18.15 -8.39
N TYR A 116 -25.90 -19.25 -7.65
CA TYR A 116 -24.62 -19.58 -7.02
C TYR A 116 -23.58 -20.03 -8.05
N VAL A 117 -24.01 -20.77 -9.07
CA VAL A 117 -23.12 -21.13 -10.19
C VAL A 117 -22.63 -19.88 -10.92
N ASP A 118 -23.51 -18.91 -11.16
CA ASP A 118 -23.15 -17.65 -11.81
C ASP A 118 -22.21 -16.80 -10.94
N LEU A 119 -22.42 -16.76 -9.61
CA LEU A 119 -21.49 -16.11 -8.68
C LEU A 119 -20.09 -16.73 -8.76
N LEU A 120 -19.99 -18.07 -8.73
CA LEU A 120 -18.70 -18.75 -8.84
C LEU A 120 -18.04 -18.52 -10.20
N LYS A 121 -18.81 -18.56 -11.30
CA LYS A 121 -18.32 -18.24 -12.65
C LYS A 121 -17.78 -16.80 -12.72
N LYS A 122 -18.46 -15.84 -12.10
CA LYS A 122 -18.00 -14.45 -12.01
C LYS A 122 -16.72 -14.33 -11.18
N ALA A 123 -16.62 -15.04 -10.06
CA ALA A 123 -15.42 -15.01 -9.21
C ALA A 123 -14.17 -15.53 -9.95
N VAL A 124 -14.33 -16.51 -10.84
CA VAL A 124 -13.21 -17.09 -11.60
C VAL A 124 -12.95 -16.41 -12.95
N ILE A 125 -13.80 -15.49 -13.43
CA ILE A 125 -13.73 -14.97 -14.81
C ILE A 125 -12.40 -14.29 -15.13
N ASN A 126 -11.82 -13.61 -14.14
CA ASN A 126 -10.54 -12.90 -14.26
C ASN A 126 -9.35 -13.76 -13.80
N CYS A 127 -9.58 -15.04 -13.49
CA CYS A 127 -8.50 -15.92 -13.05
C CYS A 127 -7.48 -16.15 -14.18
N THR A 128 -6.20 -16.04 -13.83
CA THR A 128 -5.09 -16.43 -14.72
C THR A 128 -5.19 -17.90 -15.17
N CYS A 129 -5.76 -18.76 -14.33
CA CYS A 129 -6.07 -20.16 -14.63
C CYS A 129 -7.13 -20.35 -15.73
N GLN A 130 -8.05 -19.40 -15.93
CA GLN A 130 -9.02 -19.43 -17.04
C GLN A 130 -8.38 -18.97 -18.35
N LEU A 131 -7.39 -18.08 -18.28
CA LEU A 131 -6.73 -17.50 -19.45
C LEU A 131 -5.68 -18.42 -20.09
N ARG A 132 -4.98 -19.25 -19.30
CA ARG A 132 -3.92 -20.16 -19.79
C ARG A 132 -4.42 -21.32 -20.69
N GLY A 133 -5.71 -21.37 -21.04
CA GLY A 133 -6.30 -22.42 -21.88
C GLY A 133 -6.72 -22.01 -23.29
N LYS A 134 -6.43 -20.79 -23.75
CA LYS A 134 -6.89 -20.29 -25.07
C LYS A 134 -5.88 -20.43 -26.23
N ASN A 135 -4.71 -21.02 -26.00
CA ASN A 135 -3.65 -21.18 -27.02
C ASN A 135 -3.35 -22.65 -27.36
N MET A 136 -4.38 -23.42 -27.72
CA MET A 136 -4.22 -24.68 -28.47
C MET A 136 -5.37 -24.83 -29.45
#